data_AF-A0A1J6KDR7-F1
#
_entry.id   AF-A0A1J6KDR7-F1
#
_cell.length_a   1.000
_cell.length_b   1.000
_cell.length_c   1.000
_cell.angle_alpha   90.00
_cell.angle_beta   90.00
_cell.angle_gamma   90.00
#
_symmetry.space_group_name_H-M   'P 1'
#
loop_
_entity.id
_entity.type
_entity.pdbx_description
1 polymer ?
#
loop_
_entity_poly.entity_id
_entity_poly.type
_entity_poly.pdbx_seq_one_letter_code
_entity_poly.pdbx_strand_id
1 'polypeptide(L)'
;MEMPEMVVWRVAAAPENDKFQYTYFAHKINSFATAPKKLLASDSRLRPDRAALEKGDLSKAGAEKSSLEERQRAEKRNREAQGHEFKPRWFDMTDEIAPTPWGDLEIYQYNGKYTEHRKMADVSGSTDIEDVKSVDFNPWQYGNLAEE
;
A
#
# COMPACT_ATOMS: atom_id res chain seq x y z
N MET A 1 6.43 -1.42 -51.22
CA MET A 1 7.24 -2.14 -50.23
C MET A 1 6.50 -2.02 -48.92
N GLU A 2 5.83 -3.09 -48.51
CA GLU A 2 5.10 -3.14 -47.23
C GLU A 2 6.13 -3.15 -46.09
N MET A 3 5.95 -2.25 -45.11
CA MET A 3 6.78 -2.24 -43.90
C MET A 3 6.43 -3.50 -43.09
N PRO A 4 7.40 -4.31 -42.66
CA PRO A 4 7.10 -5.48 -41.85
C PRO A 4 6.46 -5.04 -40.53
N GLU A 5 5.39 -5.73 -40.11
CA GLU A 5 4.76 -5.49 -38.83
C GLU A 5 5.78 -5.71 -37.69
N MET A 6 6.10 -4.63 -36.97
CA MET A 6 6.98 -4.69 -35.80
C MET A 6 6.13 -4.83 -34.54
N VAL A 7 6.29 -5.95 -33.85
CA VAL A 7 5.65 -6.14 -32.54
C VAL A 7 6.38 -5.29 -31.50
N VAL A 8 5.68 -4.30 -30.94
CA VAL A 8 6.22 -3.38 -29.92
C VAL A 8 6.14 -3.96 -28.51
N TRP A 9 5.15 -4.83 -28.25
CA TRP A 9 4.95 -5.45 -26.94
C TRP A 9 4.22 -6.79 -27.05
N ARG A 10 4.54 -7.72 -26.13
CA ARG A 10 3.80 -8.96 -25.91
C ARG A 10 3.59 -9.19 -24.43
N VAL A 11 2.43 -9.74 -24.07
CA VAL A 11 2.14 -10.14 -22.69
C VAL A 11 3.10 -11.23 -22.23
N ALA A 12 3.55 -11.15 -20.98
CA ALA A 12 4.38 -12.18 -20.37
C ALA A 12 3.56 -13.43 -20.06
N ALA A 13 4.21 -14.59 -20.01
CA ALA A 13 3.57 -15.83 -19.56
C ALA A 13 3.10 -15.69 -18.09
N ALA A 14 1.94 -16.28 -17.80
CA ALA A 14 1.39 -16.38 -16.45
C ALA A 14 1.65 -17.79 -15.87
N PRO A 15 1.69 -17.95 -14.54
CA PRO A 15 1.75 -19.27 -13.92
C PRO A 15 0.55 -20.14 -14.32
N GLU A 16 0.81 -21.41 -14.60
CA GLU A 16 -0.24 -22.39 -14.84
C GLU A 16 -1.01 -22.68 -13.55
N ASN A 17 -2.34 -22.80 -13.64
CA ASN A 17 -3.24 -23.13 -12.53
C ASN A 17 -3.15 -22.20 -11.31
N ASP A 18 -2.85 -20.92 -11.53
CA ASP A 18 -2.87 -19.95 -10.44
C ASP A 18 -4.27 -19.80 -9.83
N LYS A 19 -4.35 -19.85 -8.49
CA LYS A 19 -5.62 -19.79 -7.74
C LYS A 19 -6.41 -18.50 -8.00
N PHE A 20 -5.73 -17.40 -8.29
CA PHE A 20 -6.32 -16.08 -8.48
C PHE A 20 -6.07 -15.51 -9.89
N GLN A 21 -5.54 -16.34 -10.80
CA GLN A 21 -5.17 -15.95 -12.17
C GLN A 21 -4.17 -14.79 -12.21
N TYR A 22 -3.28 -14.72 -11.23
CA TYR A 22 -2.24 -13.71 -11.12
C TYR A 22 -1.04 -13.98 -12.01
N THR A 23 -0.43 -12.91 -12.52
CA THR A 23 0.88 -12.99 -13.19
C THR A 23 2.00 -13.22 -12.18
N TYR A 24 3.17 -13.67 -12.65
CA TYR A 24 4.37 -13.74 -11.79
C TYR A 24 4.74 -12.38 -11.18
N PHE A 25 4.43 -11.28 -11.87
CA PHE A 25 4.64 -9.93 -11.33
C PHE A 25 3.71 -9.66 -10.14
N ALA A 26 2.41 -9.97 -10.27
CA ALA A 26 1.44 -9.77 -9.19
C ALA A 26 1.79 -10.55 -7.92
N HIS A 27 2.29 -11.79 -8.04
CA HIS A 27 2.80 -12.57 -6.90
C HIS A 27 3.97 -11.91 -6.16
N LYS A 28 4.80 -11.13 -6.86
CA LYS A 28 5.91 -10.41 -6.22
C LYS A 28 5.45 -9.17 -5.46
N ILE A 29 4.36 -8.52 -5.87
CA ILE A 29 3.91 -7.26 -5.25
C ILE A 29 3.66 -7.44 -3.75
N ASN A 30 3.01 -8.53 -3.35
CA ASN A 30 2.66 -8.80 -1.95
C ASN A 30 3.69 -9.66 -1.19
N SER A 31 4.78 -10.09 -1.85
CA SER A 31 5.77 -10.96 -1.24
C SER A 31 6.71 -10.21 -0.30
N PHE A 32 6.93 -10.76 0.90
CA PHE A 32 7.96 -10.29 1.82
C PHE A 32 9.39 -10.57 1.33
N ALA A 33 9.58 -11.52 0.42
CA ALA A 33 10.90 -11.81 -0.16
C ALA A 33 11.45 -10.63 -0.98
N THR A 34 10.56 -9.79 -1.50
CA THR A 34 10.88 -8.58 -2.26
C THR A 34 10.58 -7.29 -1.49
N ALA A 35 10.25 -7.39 -0.20
CA ALA A 35 9.95 -6.23 0.62
C ALA A 35 11.25 -5.48 0.98
N PRO A 36 11.24 -4.13 0.98
CA PRO A 36 12.35 -3.38 1.52
C PRO A 36 12.47 -3.60 3.03
N LYS A 37 13.70 -3.49 3.56
CA LYS A 37 13.94 -3.49 5.02
C LYS A 37 13.18 -2.31 5.66
N LYS A 38 12.68 -2.49 6.90
CA LYS A 38 11.92 -1.46 7.65
C LYS A 38 10.68 -0.98 6.89
N LEU A 39 9.69 -1.86 6.76
CA LEU A 39 8.38 -1.47 6.23
C LEU A 39 7.73 -0.42 7.13
N LEU A 40 7.04 0.54 6.52
CA LEU A 40 6.12 1.40 7.27
C LEU A 40 4.94 0.56 7.76
N ALA A 41 4.39 0.91 8.93
CA ALA A 41 3.20 0.27 9.47
C ALA A 41 1.98 0.38 8.52
N SER A 42 2.01 1.31 7.56
CA SER A 42 0.99 1.48 6.52
C SER A 42 1.21 0.60 5.27
N ASP A 43 2.29 -0.18 5.18
CA ASP A 43 2.58 -1.01 3.99
C ASP A 43 1.54 -2.14 3.84
N SER A 44 1.03 -2.31 2.62
CA SER A 44 -0.04 -3.28 2.35
C SER A 44 0.36 -4.73 2.59
N ARG A 45 1.65 -5.07 2.58
CA ARG A 45 2.12 -6.44 2.86
C ARG A 45 1.84 -6.85 4.31
N LEU A 46 1.75 -5.89 5.22
CA LEU A 46 1.49 -6.13 6.64
C LEU A 46 0.00 -6.38 6.94
N ARG A 47 -0.89 -6.22 5.94
CA ARG A 47 -2.32 -6.42 6.14
C ARG A 47 -2.67 -7.87 6.54
N PRO A 48 -3.24 -8.10 7.74
CA PRO A 48 -3.47 -9.44 8.27
C PRO A 48 -4.55 -10.21 7.51
N ASP A 49 -5.55 -9.53 6.97
CA ASP A 49 -6.62 -10.12 6.15
C ASP A 49 -6.08 -10.69 4.84
N ARG A 50 -5.18 -9.97 4.17
CA ARG A 50 -4.49 -10.44 2.95
C ARG A 50 -3.57 -11.61 3.24
N ALA A 51 -2.82 -11.55 4.34
CA ALA A 51 -1.92 -12.64 4.75
C ALA A 51 -2.69 -13.93 5.09
N ALA A 52 -3.89 -13.82 5.70
CA ALA A 52 -4.76 -14.97 5.95
C ALA A 52 -5.34 -15.54 4.64
N LEU A 53 -5.75 -14.67 3.70
CA LEU A 53 -6.26 -15.07 2.40
C LEU A 53 -5.23 -15.84 1.56
N GLU A 54 -3.97 -15.39 1.56
CA GLU A 54 -2.87 -16.09 0.88
C GLU A 54 -2.63 -17.51 1.44
N LYS A 55 -2.81 -17.69 2.75
CA LYS A 55 -2.73 -19.01 3.40
C LYS A 55 -3.98 -19.87 3.18
N GLY A 56 -5.02 -19.32 2.55
CA GLY A 56 -6.29 -20.00 2.31
C GLY A 56 -7.24 -20.02 3.51
N ASP A 57 -6.94 -19.30 4.59
CA ASP A 57 -7.80 -19.21 5.77
C ASP A 57 -8.87 -18.12 5.57
N LEU A 58 -9.95 -18.49 4.90
CA LEU A 58 -11.04 -17.59 4.54
C LEU A 58 -11.80 -17.06 5.78
N SER A 59 -11.90 -17.86 6.84
CA SER A 59 -12.58 -17.46 8.07
C SER A 59 -11.79 -16.36 8.76
N LYS A 60 -10.48 -16.55 8.95
CA LYS A 60 -9.61 -15.53 9.52
C LYS A 60 -9.54 -14.30 8.64
N ALA A 61 -9.42 -14.45 7.32
CA ALA A 61 -9.41 -13.32 6.40
C ALA A 61 -10.66 -12.44 6.54
N GLY A 62 -11.84 -13.06 6.66
CA GLY A 62 -13.10 -12.36 6.90
C GLY A 62 -13.13 -11.61 8.24
N ALA A 63 -12.69 -12.24 9.32
CA ALA A 63 -12.64 -11.62 10.65
C ALA A 63 -11.67 -10.42 10.70
N GLU A 64 -10.46 -10.57 10.15
CA GLU A 64 -9.46 -9.50 10.09
C GLU A 64 -9.93 -8.34 9.21
N LYS A 65 -10.60 -8.62 8.08
CA LYS A 65 -11.19 -7.58 7.21
C LYS A 65 -12.21 -6.73 7.98
N SER A 66 -13.13 -7.38 8.70
CA SER A 66 -14.13 -6.69 9.52
C SER A 66 -13.48 -5.83 10.62
N SER A 67 -12.45 -6.37 11.30
CA SER A 67 -11.68 -5.64 12.30
C SER A 67 -10.99 -4.39 11.73
N LEU A 68 -10.34 -4.51 10.56
CA LEU A 68 -9.68 -3.39 9.89
C LEU A 68 -10.67 -2.29 9.48
N GLU A 69 -11.80 -2.65 8.91
CA GLU A 69 -12.84 -1.70 8.53
C GLU A 69 -13.44 -0.98 9.74
N GLU A 70 -13.65 -1.69 10.86
CA GLU A 70 -14.17 -1.07 12.08
C GLU A 70 -13.17 -0.10 12.70
N ARG A 71 -11.88 -0.47 12.75
CA ARG A 71 -10.80 0.44 13.17
C ARG A 71 -10.74 1.68 12.27
N GLN A 72 -10.91 1.53 10.95
CA GLN A 72 -10.97 2.66 10.03
C GLN A 72 -12.16 3.59 10.32
N ARG A 73 -13.36 3.02 10.58
CA ARG A 73 -14.56 3.78 10.92
C ARG A 73 -14.43 4.49 12.27
N ALA A 74 -13.87 3.80 13.28
CA ALA A 74 -13.61 4.38 14.59
C ALA A 74 -12.63 5.55 14.50
N GLU A 75 -11.54 5.37 13.75
CA GLU A 75 -10.56 6.43 13.57
C GLU A 75 -11.11 7.64 12.82
N LYS A 76 -11.89 7.41 11.76
CA LYS A 76 -12.59 8.49 11.06
C LYS A 76 -13.47 9.30 12.02
N ARG A 77 -14.27 8.61 12.86
CA ARG A 77 -15.14 9.24 13.87
C ARG A 77 -14.34 10.08 14.88
N ASN A 78 -13.23 9.54 15.38
CA ASN A 78 -12.38 10.23 16.34
C ASN A 78 -11.77 11.51 15.74
N ARG A 79 -11.21 11.38 14.53
CA ARG A 79 -10.62 12.51 13.81
C ARG A 79 -11.64 13.62 13.53
N GLU A 80 -12.83 13.25 13.07
CA GLU A 80 -13.92 14.21 12.81
C GLU A 80 -14.42 14.88 14.11
N ALA A 81 -14.53 14.13 15.21
CA ALA A 81 -14.93 14.68 16.50
C ALA A 81 -13.90 15.69 17.06
N GLN A 82 -12.63 15.54 16.71
CA GLN A 82 -11.56 16.49 17.06
C GLN A 82 -11.47 17.68 16.08
N GLY A 83 -12.27 17.69 15.01
CA GLY A 83 -12.18 18.73 13.97
C GLY A 83 -10.93 18.64 13.10
N HIS A 84 -10.22 17.50 13.14
CA HIS A 84 -9.00 17.29 12.36
C HIS A 84 -9.34 16.92 10.90
N GLU A 85 -8.66 17.56 9.96
CA GLU A 85 -8.77 17.24 8.54
C GLU A 85 -7.82 16.09 8.17
N PHE A 86 -8.28 15.16 7.32
CA PHE A 86 -7.41 14.13 6.76
C PHE A 86 -6.47 14.73 5.73
N LYS A 87 -5.16 14.51 5.89
CA LYS A 87 -4.17 14.86 4.87
C LYS A 87 -3.27 13.64 4.57
N PRO A 88 -3.13 13.23 3.29
CA PRO A 88 -2.21 12.16 2.95
C PRO A 88 -0.76 12.58 3.26
N ARG A 89 0.03 11.63 3.77
CA ARG A 89 1.41 11.93 4.22
C ARG A 89 2.40 12.12 3.07
N TRP A 90 2.27 11.31 2.02
CA TRP A 90 3.26 11.18 0.94
C TRP A 90 2.87 11.89 -0.36
N PHE A 91 1.69 12.52 -0.36
CA PHE A 91 1.16 13.23 -1.50
C PHE A 91 0.50 14.52 -1.02
N ASP A 92 0.60 15.56 -1.83
CA ASP A 92 -0.09 16.81 -1.60
C ASP A 92 -1.25 16.91 -2.60
N MET A 93 -2.41 17.38 -2.14
CA MET A 93 -3.56 17.63 -3.02
C MET A 93 -3.26 18.85 -3.88
N THR A 94 -3.58 18.76 -5.18
CA THR A 94 -3.44 19.88 -6.11
C THR A 94 -4.79 20.56 -6.34
N ASP A 95 -4.77 21.74 -6.97
CA ASP A 95 -5.99 22.42 -7.41
C ASP A 95 -6.56 21.83 -8.72
N GLU A 96 -5.90 20.80 -9.28
CA GLU A 96 -6.29 20.16 -10.53
C GLU A 96 -7.32 19.06 -10.30
N ILE A 97 -8.29 18.99 -11.22
CA ILE A 97 -9.33 17.98 -11.24
C ILE A 97 -9.31 17.31 -12.61
N ALA A 98 -9.25 15.99 -12.63
CA ALA A 98 -9.26 15.20 -13.86
C ALA A 98 -10.65 14.59 -14.09
N PRO A 99 -11.25 14.81 -15.28
CA PRO A 99 -12.51 14.17 -15.64
C PRO A 99 -12.27 12.69 -15.94
N THR A 100 -13.02 11.81 -15.29
CA THR A 100 -13.00 10.38 -15.57
C THR A 100 -14.40 9.88 -15.95
N PRO A 101 -14.53 8.69 -16.57
CA PRO A 101 -15.85 8.08 -16.82
C PRO A 101 -16.71 7.88 -15.56
N TRP A 102 -16.13 7.97 -14.38
CA TRP A 102 -16.80 7.79 -13.09
C TRP A 102 -16.99 9.09 -12.31
N GLY A 103 -16.69 10.23 -12.95
CA GLY A 103 -16.77 11.56 -12.36
C GLY A 103 -15.42 12.27 -12.28
N ASP A 104 -15.48 13.49 -11.79
CA ASP A 104 -14.33 14.35 -11.57
C ASP A 104 -13.55 13.89 -10.33
N LEU A 105 -12.23 13.72 -10.47
CA LEU A 105 -11.34 13.27 -9.40
C LEU A 105 -10.22 14.28 -9.14
N GLU A 106 -9.92 14.52 -7.87
CA GLU A 106 -8.82 15.38 -7.46
C GLU A 106 -7.46 14.75 -7.81
N ILE A 107 -6.53 15.57 -8.29
CA ILE A 107 -5.17 15.14 -8.58
C ILE A 107 -4.27 15.34 -7.36
N TYR A 108 -3.47 14.32 -7.07
CA TYR A 108 -2.49 14.31 -5.98
C TYR A 108 -1.08 14.24 -6.55
N GLN A 109 -0.21 15.13 -6.10
CA GLN A 109 1.20 15.16 -6.50
C GLN A 109 2.08 14.51 -5.44
N TYR A 110 3.00 13.64 -5.87
CA TYR A 110 3.99 13.06 -4.98
C TYR A 110 4.90 14.14 -4.39
N ASN A 111 5.01 14.22 -3.07
CA ASN A 111 5.69 15.31 -2.37
C ASN A 111 7.16 15.03 -1.99
N GLY A 112 7.73 13.89 -2.42
CA GLY A 112 9.14 13.55 -2.17
C GLY A 112 9.47 13.01 -0.77
N LYS A 113 8.61 13.24 0.22
CA LYS A 113 8.88 12.92 1.64
C LYS A 113 9.10 11.43 1.89
N TYR A 114 8.47 10.55 1.11
CA TYR A 114 8.67 9.09 1.26
C TYR A 114 10.08 8.68 0.86
N THR A 115 10.61 9.23 -0.23
CA THR A 115 11.98 8.97 -0.70
C THR A 115 13.00 9.47 0.32
N GLU A 116 12.78 10.64 0.91
CA GLU A 116 13.63 11.18 1.98
C GLU A 116 13.62 10.27 3.22
N HIS A 117 12.43 9.88 3.68
CA HIS A 117 12.27 8.92 4.78
C HIS A 117 13.01 7.60 4.50
N ARG A 118 12.89 7.06 3.28
CA ARG A 118 13.60 5.84 2.87
C ARG A 118 15.12 6.00 2.91
N LYS A 119 15.66 7.12 2.40
CA LYS A 119 17.09 7.40 2.47
C LYS A 119 17.59 7.45 3.93
N MET A 120 16.84 8.11 4.82
CA MET A 120 17.18 8.16 6.25
C MET A 120 17.13 6.77 6.92
N ALA A 121 16.12 5.97 6.57
CA ALA A 121 15.98 4.60 7.08
C ALA A 121 17.13 3.68 6.63
N ASP A 122 17.66 3.90 5.43
CA ASP A 122 18.80 3.15 4.88
C ASP A 122 20.14 3.62 5.49
N VAL A 123 20.30 4.93 5.77
CA VAL A 123 21.51 5.50 6.41
C VAL A 123 21.62 5.13 7.90
N SER A 124 20.50 5.00 8.61
CA SER A 124 20.47 4.73 10.06
C SER A 124 20.97 3.35 10.48
N GLY A 125 21.46 2.52 9.55
CA GLY A 125 22.48 1.49 9.84
C GLY A 125 22.18 0.43 10.92
N SER A 126 20.95 0.32 11.45
CA SER A 126 20.65 -0.75 12.41
C SER A 126 20.63 -2.10 11.70
N THR A 127 21.54 -2.97 12.16
CA THR A 127 21.73 -4.38 11.78
C THR A 127 20.73 -5.32 12.42
N ASP A 128 19.71 -4.82 13.12
CA ASP A 128 18.69 -5.68 13.69
C ASP A 128 17.72 -6.06 12.58
N ILE A 129 17.81 -7.33 12.17
CA ILE A 129 16.76 -8.00 11.42
C ILE A 129 15.59 -8.15 12.40
N GLU A 130 14.89 -7.05 12.68
CA GLU A 130 13.53 -7.14 13.17
C GLU A 130 12.76 -7.91 12.11
N ASP A 131 12.22 -9.07 12.49
CA ASP A 131 11.38 -9.87 11.61
C ASP A 131 10.35 -8.92 11.01
N VAL A 132 10.29 -8.80 9.68
CA VAL A 132 9.38 -7.86 9.01
C VAL A 132 7.91 -8.13 9.42
N LYS A 133 7.64 -9.32 9.96
CA LYS A 133 6.36 -9.72 10.56
C LYS A 133 6.07 -9.17 11.96
N SER A 134 7.03 -8.54 12.64
CA SER A 134 6.83 -7.92 13.97
C SER A 134 6.27 -6.51 13.89
N VAL A 135 6.22 -5.90 12.69
CA VAL A 135 5.61 -4.59 12.49
C VAL A 135 4.10 -4.75 12.37
N ASP A 136 3.38 -4.24 13.35
CA ASP A 136 1.92 -4.23 13.31
C ASP A 136 1.41 -3.28 12.22
N PHE A 137 0.42 -3.75 11.45
CA PHE A 137 -0.25 -2.90 10.47
C PHE A 137 -1.05 -1.79 11.17
N ASN A 138 -0.61 -0.56 10.94
CA ASN A 138 -1.26 0.65 11.41
C ASN A 138 -1.14 1.74 10.32
N PRO A 139 -2.14 1.85 9.43
CA PRO A 139 -2.13 2.83 8.35
C PRO A 139 -2.55 4.24 8.81
N TRP A 140 -3.08 4.39 10.02
CA TRP A 140 -3.65 5.64 10.53
C TRP A 140 -2.61 6.50 11.27
N GLN A 141 -1.42 6.60 10.70
CA GLN A 141 -0.35 7.43 11.25
C GLN A 141 -0.48 8.85 10.66
N TYR A 142 -1.36 9.65 11.25
CA TYR A 142 -1.61 11.04 10.86
C TYR A 142 -0.77 12.00 11.68
N GLY A 143 -0.03 12.89 11.00
CA GLY A 143 0.83 13.89 11.64
C GLY A 143 2.00 13.27 12.43
N ASN A 144 3.02 14.09 12.73
CA ASN A 144 3.89 13.77 13.84
C ASN A 144 3.11 14.14 15.11
N LEU A 145 2.54 13.16 15.82
CA LEU A 145 1.96 13.36 17.16
C LEU A 145 3.04 13.70 18.24
N ALA A 146 4.16 14.29 17.82
CA ALA A 146 5.28 14.69 18.65
C ALA A 146 5.43 16.22 18.74
N GLU A 147 4.50 16.98 18.16
CA GLU A 147 4.42 18.43 18.29
C GLU A 147 3.03 18.83 18.84
N GLU A 148 2.74 18.38 20.05
CA GLU A 148 1.86 19.06 21.03
C GLU A 148 2.49 18.98 22.42
#